data_AF-A0A972GE13-F1
#
_entry.id   AF-A0A972GE13-F1
#
_cell.length_a   1.000
_cell.length_b   1.000
_cell.length_c   1.000
_cell.angle_alpha   90.00
_cell.angle_beta   90.00
_cell.angle_gamma   90.00
#
_symmetry.space_group_name_H-M   'P 1'
#
loop_
_entity.id
_entity.type
_entity.pdbx_description
1 polymer ?
#
loop_
_entity_poly.entity_id
_entity_poly.type
_entity_poly.pdbx_seq_one_letter_code
_entity_poly.pdbx_strand_id
1 'polypeptide(L)'
;MYQPYDELTSIAPLTFTMQCGSNTLALRLIRYLQTFDFVHQDNAEVFVVFDSPRGFALTTLSTFLHRPAHLLIATGCQRPEYLHDLLDYTPDILIFQGDLERDLPNTLFKLLSGTQLEQPTLPPTPLSPIERQIFRLLVLNYSNQAIADITLSLSTNN
;
A
#
# COMPACT_ATOMS: atom_id res chain seq x y z
N MET A 1 24.01 -34.48 -35.71
CA MET A 1 24.71 -33.44 -34.92
C MET A 1 23.67 -32.91 -33.95
N TYR A 2 23.76 -33.30 -32.68
CA TYR A 2 22.79 -33.01 -31.63
C TYR A 2 23.10 -31.59 -31.12
N GLN A 3 22.13 -30.67 -31.13
CA GLN A 3 22.22 -29.44 -30.35
C GLN A 3 21.44 -29.66 -29.05
N PRO A 4 22.04 -29.46 -27.86
CA PRO A 4 21.33 -29.60 -26.61
C PRO A 4 20.43 -28.38 -26.37
N TYR A 5 19.27 -28.66 -25.78
CA TYR A 5 18.34 -27.71 -25.21
C TYR A 5 18.97 -26.90 -24.07
N ASP A 6 18.53 -25.64 -23.97
CA ASP A 6 18.22 -24.88 -22.75
C ASP A 6 18.72 -23.42 -22.80
N GLU A 7 18.12 -22.63 -23.69
CA GLU A 7 17.76 -21.26 -23.31
C GLU A 7 16.55 -21.37 -22.38
N LEU A 8 16.78 -21.84 -21.15
CA LEU A 8 15.88 -21.54 -20.05
C LEU A 8 15.93 -20.03 -19.89
N THR A 9 14.96 -19.33 -20.49
CA THR A 9 14.60 -17.98 -20.11
C THR A 9 14.51 -17.95 -18.60
N SER A 10 15.54 -17.42 -17.95
CA SER A 10 15.51 -17.13 -16.53
C SER A 10 14.35 -16.17 -16.33
N ILE A 11 13.21 -16.69 -15.89
CA ILE A 11 12.08 -15.85 -15.50
C ILE A 11 12.65 -14.96 -14.40
N ALA A 12 12.62 -13.64 -14.64
CA ALA A 12 13.13 -12.69 -13.65
C ALA A 12 12.40 -12.96 -12.32
N PRO A 13 13.12 -12.93 -11.18
CA PRO A 13 12.49 -13.17 -9.89
C PRO A 13 11.37 -12.16 -9.65
N LEU A 14 10.29 -12.60 -9.01
CA LEU A 14 9.18 -11.72 -8.64
C LEU A 14 9.60 -10.90 -7.42
N THR A 15 9.98 -9.64 -7.65
CA THR A 15 10.53 -8.78 -6.61
C THR A 15 9.48 -7.90 -5.95
N PHE A 16 9.63 -7.65 -4.65
CA PHE A 16 8.81 -6.68 -3.90
C PHE A 16 9.65 -5.98 -2.83
N THR A 17 9.20 -4.82 -2.38
CA THR A 17 9.68 -4.18 -1.15
C THR A 17 8.52 -4.07 -0.17
N MET A 18 8.80 -4.09 1.13
CA MET A 18 7.76 -4.04 2.16
C MET A 18 8.06 -3.02 3.24
N GLN A 19 7.03 -2.23 3.58
CA GLN A 19 7.00 -1.39 4.77
C GLN A 19 5.92 -1.88 5.72
N CYS A 20 6.27 -2.00 6.99
CA CYS A 20 5.36 -2.36 8.07
C CYS A 20 5.89 -1.75 9.36
N GLY A 21 5.03 -1.14 10.16
CA GLY A 21 5.42 -0.49 11.42
C GLY A 21 5.90 -1.47 12.50
N SER A 22 5.68 -2.78 12.29
CA SER A 22 6.21 -3.86 13.12
C SER A 22 7.29 -4.63 12.37
N ASN A 23 8.55 -4.41 12.74
CA ASN A 23 9.70 -5.12 12.14
C ASN A 23 9.58 -6.65 12.24
N THR A 24 9.09 -7.15 13.38
CA THR A 24 8.89 -8.59 13.58
C THR A 24 7.86 -9.16 12.60
N LEU A 25 6.76 -8.42 12.39
CA LEU A 25 5.74 -8.82 11.42
C LEU A 25 6.27 -8.72 9.98
N ALA A 26 6.99 -7.63 9.66
CA ALA A 26 7.62 -7.44 8.35
C ALA A 26 8.51 -8.62 7.98
N LEU A 27 9.44 -9.00 8.87
CA LEU A 27 10.35 -10.13 8.66
C LEU A 27 9.61 -11.46 8.52
N ARG A 28 8.53 -11.67 9.28
CA ARG A 28 7.69 -12.86 9.16
C ARG A 28 7.01 -12.92 7.80
N LEU A 29 6.41 -11.82 7.35
CA LEU A 29 5.72 -11.74 6.06
C LEU A 29 6.67 -11.88 4.89
N ILE A 30 7.86 -11.25 4.96
CA ILE A 30 8.90 -11.40 3.94
C ILE A 30 9.29 -12.88 3.80
N ARG A 31 9.56 -13.57 4.92
CA ARG A 31 9.90 -15.00 4.90
C ARG A 31 8.75 -15.87 4.38
N TYR A 32 7.51 -15.51 4.71
CA TYR A 32 6.34 -16.20 4.19
C TYR A 32 6.22 -16.03 2.68
N LEU A 33 6.39 -14.82 2.15
CA LEU A 33 6.36 -14.56 0.71
C LEU A 33 7.50 -15.26 -0.04
N GLN A 34 8.67 -15.40 0.58
CA GLN A 34 9.79 -16.16 0.01
C GLN A 34 9.46 -17.65 -0.20
N THR A 35 8.47 -18.24 0.49
CA THR A 35 8.02 -19.61 0.20
C THR A 35 7.19 -19.72 -1.09
N PHE A 36 6.86 -18.58 -1.73
CA PHE A 36 6.16 -18.46 -3.00
C PHE A 36 7.04 -17.81 -4.07
N ASP A 37 8.37 -17.97 -3.97
CA ASP A 37 9.37 -17.47 -4.93
C ASP A 37 9.46 -15.94 -5.08
N PHE A 38 8.86 -15.19 -4.15
CA PHE A 38 9.05 -13.74 -4.09
C PHE A 38 10.40 -13.38 -3.46
N VAL A 39 11.05 -12.34 -3.99
CA VAL A 39 12.34 -11.83 -3.49
C VAL A 39 12.16 -10.41 -2.97
N HIS A 40 12.50 -10.19 -1.69
CA HIS A 40 12.50 -8.85 -1.12
C HIS A 40 13.72 -8.05 -1.61
N GLN A 41 13.49 -6.89 -2.20
CA GLN A 41 14.52 -5.95 -2.67
C GLN A 41 14.08 -4.52 -2.40
N ASP A 42 14.98 -3.68 -1.86
CA ASP A 42 14.62 -2.32 -1.44
C ASP A 42 14.15 -1.41 -2.59
N ASN A 43 14.60 -1.69 -3.82
CA ASN A 43 14.31 -0.94 -5.04
C ASN A 43 13.35 -1.68 -5.99
N ALA A 44 12.56 -2.63 -5.49
CA ALA A 44 11.55 -3.30 -6.29
C ALA A 44 10.45 -2.34 -6.78
N GLU A 45 9.89 -2.63 -7.95
CA GLU A 45 8.78 -1.86 -8.53
C GLU A 45 7.46 -2.02 -7.75
N VAL A 46 7.27 -3.19 -7.12
CA VAL A 46 6.12 -3.47 -6.25
C VAL A 46 6.43 -3.08 -4.81
N PHE A 47 5.66 -2.12 -4.31
CA PHE A 47 5.73 -1.63 -2.96
C PHE A 47 4.54 -2.13 -2.15
N VAL A 48 4.82 -2.88 -1.09
CA VAL A 48 3.80 -3.39 -0.16
C VAL A 48 3.82 -2.57 1.13
N VAL A 49 2.70 -1.97 1.47
CA VAL A 49 2.50 -1.32 2.77
C VAL A 49 1.56 -2.18 3.61
N PHE A 50 2.09 -2.83 4.64
CA PHE A 50 1.30 -3.58 5.60
C PHE A 50 1.04 -2.71 6.83
N ASP A 51 -0.21 -2.31 7.01
CA ASP A 51 -0.66 -1.33 8.00
C ASP A 51 -0.78 -1.95 9.40
N SER A 52 0.37 -2.09 10.06
CA SER A 52 0.46 -2.59 11.43
C SER A 52 1.59 -1.86 12.19
N PRO A 53 1.28 -1.11 13.26
CA PRO A 53 -0.06 -0.86 13.81
C PRO A 53 -0.92 -0.01 12.85
N ARG A 54 -2.24 0.03 13.09
CA ARG A 54 -3.17 0.84 12.30
C ARG A 54 -2.74 2.30 12.26
N GLY A 55 -2.78 2.91 11.08
CA GLY A 55 -2.35 4.29 10.84
C GLY A 55 -0.90 4.41 10.34
N PHE A 56 -0.14 3.31 10.38
CA PHE A 56 1.21 3.25 9.82
C PHE A 56 1.18 3.51 8.32
N ALA A 57 0.20 2.98 7.59
CA ALA A 57 0.10 3.16 6.15
C ALA A 57 -0.03 4.63 5.75
N LEU A 58 -0.95 5.39 6.34
CA LEU A 58 -1.09 6.82 6.04
C LEU A 58 0.17 7.61 6.36
N THR A 59 0.81 7.31 7.50
CA THR A 59 2.07 7.95 7.87
C THR A 59 3.14 7.68 6.82
N THR A 60 3.28 6.42 6.40
CA THR A 60 4.27 6.00 5.41
C THR A 60 4.02 6.64 4.05
N LEU A 61 2.78 6.58 3.56
CA LEU A 61 2.39 7.11 2.25
C LEU A 61 2.58 8.63 2.18
N SER A 62 2.39 9.36 3.29
CA SER A 62 2.62 10.81 3.34
C SER A 62 4.08 11.21 3.11
N THR A 63 5.02 10.28 3.26
CA THR A 63 6.46 10.51 3.03
C THR A 63 6.90 10.22 1.60
N PHE A 64 6.03 9.66 0.76
CA PHE A 64 6.38 9.37 -0.62
C PHE A 64 6.51 10.65 -1.43
N LEU A 65 7.72 10.91 -1.94
CA LEU A 65 7.95 12.00 -2.90
C LEU A 65 7.36 11.67 -4.28
N HIS A 66 7.39 10.38 -4.65
CA HIS A 66 6.88 9.86 -5.90
C HIS A 66 6.11 8.56 -5.64
N ARG A 67 5.01 8.34 -6.37
CA ARG A 67 4.25 7.09 -6.30
C ARG A 67 5.11 5.94 -6.86
N PRO A 68 5.20 4.79 -6.18
CA PRO A 68 5.78 3.57 -6.75
C PRO A 68 5.08 3.16 -8.06
N ALA A 69 5.77 2.34 -8.86
CA ALA A 69 5.17 1.77 -10.07
C ALA A 69 3.92 0.95 -9.72
N HIS A 70 4.05 0.09 -8.72
CA HIS A 70 2.94 -0.68 -8.16
C HIS A 70 2.87 -0.52 -6.64
N LEU A 71 1.69 -0.19 -6.12
CA LEU A 71 1.42 0.03 -4.71
C LEU A 71 0.29 -0.90 -4.23
N LEU A 72 0.63 -1.82 -3.34
CA LEU A 72 -0.32 -2.66 -2.62
C LEU A 72 -0.39 -2.21 -1.16
N ILE A 73 -1.59 -1.93 -0.67
CA ILE A 73 -1.84 -1.61 0.73
C ILE A 73 -2.67 -2.73 1.36
N ALA A 74 -2.22 -3.25 2.51
CA ALA A 74 -2.96 -4.22 3.31
C ALA A 74 -3.23 -3.63 4.69
N THR A 75 -4.49 -3.52 5.11
CA THR A 75 -4.87 -2.95 6.40
C THR A 75 -5.96 -3.73 7.11
N GLY A 76 -5.84 -3.86 8.44
CA GLY A 76 -6.91 -4.43 9.28
C GLY A 76 -7.96 -3.40 9.71
N CYS A 77 -7.90 -2.16 9.20
CA CYS A 77 -8.85 -1.11 9.51
C CYS A 77 -10.02 -1.12 8.53
N GLN A 78 -11.25 -1.21 9.02
CA GLN A 78 -12.46 -1.22 8.19
C GLN A 78 -13.25 0.10 8.25
N ARG A 79 -12.66 1.15 8.82
CA ARG A 79 -13.33 2.46 8.93
C ARG A 79 -13.42 3.10 7.54
N PRO A 80 -14.61 3.45 7.04
CA PRO A 80 -14.77 4.01 5.70
C PRO A 80 -13.88 5.22 5.46
N GLU A 81 -13.82 6.15 6.41
CA GLU A 81 -13.01 7.38 6.33
C GLU A 81 -11.54 7.06 6.04
N TYR A 82 -10.99 6.11 6.81
CA TYR A 82 -9.61 5.67 6.68
C TYR A 82 -9.35 4.94 5.36
N LEU A 83 -10.29 4.12 4.90
CA LEU A 83 -10.17 3.42 3.63
C LEU A 83 -10.23 4.38 2.45
N HIS A 84 -11.13 5.37 2.48
CA HIS A 84 -11.16 6.46 1.50
C HIS A 84 -9.85 7.23 1.53
N ASP A 85 -9.28 7.49 2.71
CA ASP A 85 -7.97 8.16 2.82
C ASP A 85 -6.84 7.36 2.18
N LEU A 86 -6.87 6.02 2.28
CA LEU A 86 -5.89 5.15 1.61
C LEU A 86 -6.12 5.11 0.09
N LEU A 87 -7.37 5.13 -0.37
CA LEU A 87 -7.69 5.19 -1.80
C LEU A 87 -7.29 6.52 -2.45
N ASP A 88 -7.27 7.63 -1.71
CA ASP A 88 -6.78 8.92 -2.21
C ASP A 88 -5.30 8.83 -2.68
N TYR A 89 -4.51 7.85 -2.17
CA TYR A 89 -3.15 7.58 -2.63
C TYR A 89 -3.07 6.69 -3.88
N THR A 90 -4.20 6.33 -4.48
CA THR A 90 -4.31 5.55 -5.72
C THR A 90 -3.50 4.23 -5.69
N PRO A 91 -3.64 3.39 -4.65
CA PRO A 91 -3.00 2.08 -4.65
C PRO A 91 -3.52 1.26 -5.82
N ASP A 92 -2.69 0.40 -6.41
CA ASP A 92 -3.14 -0.58 -7.39
C ASP A 92 -4.09 -1.58 -6.74
N ILE A 93 -3.85 -1.91 -5.46
CA ILE A 93 -4.69 -2.83 -4.69
C ILE A 93 -4.78 -2.39 -3.22
N LEU A 94 -5.99 -2.43 -2.67
CA LEU A 94 -6.27 -2.26 -1.25
C LEU A 94 -6.92 -3.52 -0.68
N ILE A 95 -6.20 -4.24 0.19
CA ILE A 95 -6.72 -5.38 0.96
C ILE A 95 -7.13 -4.86 2.35
N PHE A 96 -8.41 -4.96 2.70
CA PHE A 96 -8.92 -4.47 3.99
C PHE A 96 -9.91 -5.40 4.70
N GLN A 97 -10.13 -6.58 4.11
CA GLN A 97 -10.99 -7.63 4.61
C GLN A 97 -10.27 -8.97 4.44
N GLY A 98 -10.79 -10.01 5.10
CA GLY A 98 -10.21 -11.35 5.01
C GLY A 98 -8.96 -11.52 5.87
N ASP A 99 -8.13 -12.48 5.48
CA ASP A 99 -6.89 -12.84 6.16
C ASP A 99 -5.73 -12.20 5.40
N LEU A 100 -5.39 -10.97 5.78
CA LEU A 100 -4.44 -10.12 5.06
C LEU A 100 -3.10 -10.82 4.78
N GLU A 101 -2.61 -11.63 5.72
CA GLU A 101 -1.34 -12.33 5.56
C GLU A 101 -1.46 -13.45 4.54
N ARG A 102 -2.54 -14.23 4.61
CA ARG A 102 -2.83 -15.34 3.69
C ARG A 102 -3.14 -14.87 2.28
N ASP A 103 -3.82 -13.73 2.14
CA ASP A 103 -4.28 -13.22 0.85
C ASP A 103 -3.15 -12.50 0.09
N LEU A 104 -2.08 -12.11 0.78
CA LEU A 104 -0.97 -11.33 0.22
C LEU A 104 -0.25 -11.99 -0.97
N PRO A 105 0.16 -13.29 -0.92
CA PRO A 105 0.88 -13.91 -2.04
C PRO A 105 0.05 -13.93 -3.33
N ASN A 106 -1.21 -14.37 -3.23
CA ASN A 106 -2.11 -14.45 -4.39
C ASN A 106 -2.39 -13.05 -4.97
N THR A 107 -2.52 -12.05 -4.10
CA THR A 107 -2.74 -10.67 -4.52
C THR A 107 -1.51 -10.11 -5.24
N LEU A 108 -0.30 -10.39 -4.74
CA LEU A 108 0.95 -10.02 -5.41
C LEU A 108 1.12 -10.69 -6.77
N PHE A 109 0.78 -11.97 -6.89
CA PHE A 109 0.80 -12.65 -8.19
C PHE A 109 -0.12 -11.99 -9.21
N LYS A 110 -1.35 -11.65 -8.81
CA LYS A 110 -2.31 -10.97 -9.69
C LYS A 110 -1.82 -9.59 -10.12
N LEU A 111 -1.23 -8.83 -9.18
CA LEU A 111 -0.64 -7.53 -9.46
C LEU A 111 0.46 -7.63 -10.52
N LEU A 112 1.43 -8.52 -10.28
CA LEU A 112 2.60 -8.71 -11.15
C LEU A 112 2.26 -9.35 -12.50
N SER A 113 1.19 -10.14 -12.58
CA SER A 113 0.72 -10.70 -13.84
C SER A 113 -0.03 -9.68 -14.71
N GLY A 114 -0.15 -8.42 -14.27
CA GLY A 114 -0.94 -7.40 -14.95
C GLY A 114 -2.45 -7.67 -14.93
N THR A 115 -2.93 -8.52 -14.01
CA THR A 115 -4.37 -8.72 -13.85
C THR A 115 -4.96 -7.44 -13.29
N GLN A 116 -5.85 -6.81 -14.05
CA GLN A 116 -6.57 -5.65 -13.56
C GLN A 116 -7.47 -6.08 -12.40
N LEU A 117 -7.21 -5.54 -11.22
CA LEU A 117 -8.01 -5.77 -10.04
C LEU A 117 -8.93 -4.57 -9.82
N GLU A 118 -10.21 -4.87 -9.62
CA GLU A 118 -11.18 -3.84 -9.31
C GLU A 118 -10.87 -3.24 -7.94
N GLN A 119 -10.87 -1.91 -7.88
CA GLN A 119 -10.82 -1.22 -6.60
C GLN A 119 -12.07 -1.56 -5.80
N PRO A 120 -11.95 -1.74 -4.48
CA PRO A 120 -13.11 -2.09 -3.67
C PRO A 120 -14.12 -0.94 -3.65
N THR A 121 -15.39 -1.27 -3.85
CA THR A 121 -16.49 -0.34 -3.60
C THR A 121 -16.63 -0.12 -2.09
N LEU A 122 -16.21 1.06 -1.63
CA LEU A 122 -16.32 1.43 -0.22
C LEU A 122 -17.70 1.99 0.11
N PRO A 123 -18.20 1.77 1.35
CA PRO A 123 -19.38 2.46 1.82
C PRO A 123 -19.15 3.99 1.82
N PRO A 124 -20.21 4.79 1.61
CA PRO A 124 -20.10 6.24 1.68
C PRO A 124 -19.71 6.68 3.09
N THR A 125 -18.92 7.73 3.18
CA THR A 125 -18.59 8.40 4.45
C THR A 125 -19.40 9.69 4.55
N PRO A 126 -19.89 10.06 5.76
CA PRO A 126 -20.54 11.34 5.97
C PRO A 126 -19.55 12.52 5.90
N LEU A 127 -18.25 12.25 5.92
CA LEU A 127 -17.21 13.29 5.89
C LEU A 127 -16.82 13.65 4.45
N SER A 128 -16.81 14.94 4.16
CA SER A 128 -16.21 15.48 2.95
C SER A 128 -14.69 15.24 2.92
N PRO A 129 -14.05 15.33 1.73
CA PRO A 129 -12.59 15.20 1.63
C PRO A 129 -11.81 16.16 2.54
N ILE A 130 -12.31 17.39 2.71
CA ILE A 130 -11.70 18.41 3.58
C ILE A 130 -11.84 18.02 5.05
N GLU A 131 -13.01 17.55 5.48
CA GLU A 131 -13.20 17.10 6.86
C GLU A 131 -12.30 15.90 7.18
N ARG A 132 -12.22 14.92 6.27
CA ARG A 132 -11.26 13.80 6.40
C ARG A 132 -9.82 14.29 6.53
N GLN A 133 -9.43 15.28 5.73
CA GLN A 133 -8.10 15.87 5.82
C GLN A 133 -7.84 16.55 7.17
N ILE A 134 -8.79 17.32 7.70
CA ILE A 134 -8.69 17.94 9.03
C ILE A 134 -8.53 16.85 10.10
N PHE A 135 -9.35 15.79 10.05
CA PHE A 135 -9.25 14.66 10.98
C PHE A 135 -7.87 13.98 10.91
N ARG A 136 -7.31 13.76 9.72
CA ARG A 136 -5.95 13.21 9.56
C ARG A 136 -4.91 14.07 10.27
N LEU A 137 -4.95 15.39 10.07
CA LEU A 137 -3.99 16.31 10.71
C LEU A 137 -4.14 16.33 12.24
N LEU A 138 -5.37 16.24 12.76
CA LEU A 138 -5.62 16.11 14.19
C LEU A 138 -5.00 14.83 14.77
N VAL A 139 -5.16 13.69 14.10
CA VAL A 139 -4.54 12.41 14.52
C VAL A 139 -3.02 12.50 14.51
N LEU A 140 -2.44 13.27 13.58
CA LEU A 140 -1.01 13.55 13.50
C LEU A 140 -0.54 14.62 14.51
N ASN A 141 -1.39 15.04 15.45
CA ASN A 141 -1.12 16.04 16.49
C ASN A 141 -0.76 17.44 15.96
N TYR A 142 -1.25 17.82 14.78
CA TYR A 142 -1.15 19.22 14.34
C TYR A 142 -2.04 20.11 15.19
N SER A 143 -1.57 21.33 15.49
CA SER A 143 -2.38 22.33 16.17
C SER A 143 -3.46 22.88 15.24
N ASN A 144 -4.56 23.41 15.80
CA ASN A 144 -5.61 24.07 15.01
C ASN A 144 -5.05 25.18 14.10
N GLN A 145 -4.04 25.93 14.57
CA GLN A 145 -3.38 26.95 13.75
C GLN A 145 -2.67 26.33 12.55
N ALA A 146 -1.86 25.29 12.77
CA ALA A 146 -1.15 24.62 11.68
C ALA A 146 -2.12 23.96 10.67
N ILE A 147 -3.24 23.41 11.15
CA ILE A 147 -4.31 22.87 10.29
C ILE A 147 -4.93 23.99 9.44
N ALA A 148 -5.21 25.16 10.03
CA ALA A 148 -5.74 26.30 9.29
C ALA A 148 -4.74 26.77 8.21
N ASP A 149 -3.46 26.88 8.54
CA ASP A 149 -2.43 27.31 7.59
C ASP A 149 -2.29 26.33 6.40
N ILE A 150 -2.30 25.02 6.67
CA ILE A 150 -2.24 23.97 5.65
C ILE A 150 -3.49 24.03 4.75
N THR A 151 -4.69 24.11 5.33
CA THR A 151 -5.94 24.11 4.56
C THR A 151 -6.12 25.37 3.72
N LEU A 152 -5.69 26.54 4.22
CA LEU A 152 -5.67 27.79 3.46
C LEU A 152 -4.73 27.72 2.25
N SER A 153 -3.53 27.16 2.44
CA SER A 153 -2.53 27.03 1.35
C SER A 153 -2.99 26.15 0.18
N LEU A 154 -3.85 25.18 0.46
CA LEU A 154 -4.45 24.29 -0.55
C LEU A 154 -5.62 24.93 -1.29
N SER A 155 -6.28 25.89 -0.65
CA SER A 155 -7.42 26.63 -1.24
C SER A 155 -6.99 27.68 -2.25
N THR A 156 -5.73 28.14 -2.19
CA THR A 156 -5.16 29.17 -3.07
C THR A 156 -4.46 28.62 -4.33
N ASN A 157 -4.35 27.29 -4.47
CA ASN A 157 -3.69 26.63 -5.60
C ASN A 157 -4.66 25.94 -6.57
N ASN A 158 -5.97 26.20 -6.43
CA ASN A 158 -7.01 25.88 -7.42
C ASN A 158 -7.49 27.15 -8.11
#